data_AF-A0A8S2XV83-F1
#
_entry.id   AF-A0A8S2XV83-F1
#
_cell.length_a   1.000
_cell.length_b   1.000
_cell.length_c   1.000
_cell.angle_alpha   90.00
_cell.angle_beta   90.00
_cell.angle_gamma   90.00
#
_symmetry.space_group_name_H-M   'P 1'
#
loop_
_entity.id
_entity.type
_entity.pdbx_description
1 polymer ?
#
loop_
_entity_poly.entity_id
_entity_poly.type
_entity_poly.pdbx_seq_one_letter_code
_entity_poly.pdbx_strand_id
1 'polypeptide(L)'
;MQPTMIGTQEGSPLQLQEILDDLNESSQLWSWVGEELNEYRIINAIFYRHDILSLVSTRTFWFNEHPTTIGAAWGAKHSRGCTRGQFEHRTTKQPFIIYNIHIDYPSQEARHHSIPVLLSQI
;
A
#
# COMPACT_ATOMS: atom_id res chain seq x y z
N MET A 1 4.87 -21.62 -8.73
CA MET A 1 5.04 -20.88 -7.45
C MET A 1 3.88 -19.91 -7.34
N GLN A 2 3.16 -19.87 -6.22
CA GLN A 2 2.07 -18.89 -6.00
C GLN A 2 2.58 -17.75 -5.12
N PRO A 3 2.13 -16.50 -5.34
CA PRO A 3 2.53 -15.37 -4.50
C PRO A 3 1.97 -15.50 -3.09
N THR A 4 2.74 -15.04 -2.10
CA THR A 4 2.29 -14.89 -0.69
C THR A 4 1.75 -13.48 -0.42
N MET A 5 2.17 -12.52 -1.24
CA MET A 5 1.80 -11.11 -1.10
C MET A 5 1.81 -10.44 -2.48
N ILE A 6 0.93 -9.45 -2.68
CA ILE A 6 0.79 -8.68 -3.91
C ILE A 6 0.57 -7.22 -3.52
N GLY A 7 1.39 -6.30 -4.05
CA GLY A 7 1.14 -4.86 -3.97
C GLY A 7 0.44 -4.40 -5.24
N THR A 8 -0.75 -3.81 -5.11
CA THR A 8 -1.47 -3.21 -6.24
C THR A 8 -1.45 -1.69 -6.13
N GLN A 9 -1.54 -1.00 -7.27
CA GLN A 9 -1.65 0.45 -7.34
C GLN A 9 -2.95 0.80 -8.07
N GLU A 10 -3.49 1.99 -7.82
CA GLU A 10 -4.67 2.55 -8.49
C GLU A 10 -6.00 1.81 -8.27
N GLY A 11 -6.03 0.78 -7.43
CA GLY A 11 -7.26 0.03 -7.16
C GLY A 11 -8.28 0.90 -6.42
N SER A 12 -9.50 1.02 -6.97
CA SER A 12 -10.65 1.53 -6.22
C SER A 12 -11.18 0.47 -5.23
N PRO A 13 -11.97 0.86 -4.20
CA PRO A 13 -12.48 -0.10 -3.23
C PRO A 13 -13.28 -1.25 -3.85
N LEU A 14 -14.05 -0.97 -4.91
CA LEU A 14 -14.81 -1.99 -5.63
C LEU A 14 -13.88 -2.99 -6.34
N GLN A 15 -12.89 -2.50 -7.09
CA GLN A 15 -11.93 -3.36 -7.79
C GLN A 15 -11.11 -4.22 -6.82
N LEU A 16 -10.70 -3.65 -5.67
CA LEU A 16 -9.98 -4.39 -4.66
C LEU A 16 -10.83 -5.47 -4.00
N GLN A 17 -12.13 -5.23 -3.84
CA GLN A 17 -13.07 -6.24 -3.37
C GLN A 17 -13.26 -7.36 -4.40
N GLU A 18 -13.43 -7.02 -5.68
CA GLU A 18 -13.53 -8.01 -6.76
C GLU A 18 -12.27 -8.90 -6.82
N ILE A 19 -11.09 -8.30 -6.77
CA ILE A 19 -9.81 -9.05 -6.71
C ILE A 19 -9.76 -9.94 -5.45
N LEU A 20 -10.23 -9.43 -4.30
CA LEU A 20 -10.25 -10.21 -3.07
C LEU A 20 -11.18 -11.42 -3.19
N ASP A 21 -12.36 -11.24 -3.77
CA ASP A 21 -13.37 -12.28 -3.97
C ASP A 21 -12.82 -13.35 -4.91
N ASP A 22 -12.20 -12.97 -6.04
CA ASP A 22 -11.56 -13.89 -6.98
C ASP A 22 -10.42 -14.69 -6.31
N LEU A 23 -9.56 -14.03 -5.54
CA LEU A 23 -8.47 -14.69 -4.80
C LEU A 23 -8.99 -15.66 -3.72
N ASN A 24 -10.18 -15.39 -3.18
CA ASN A 24 -10.78 -16.15 -2.10
C ASN A 24 -11.82 -17.17 -2.54
N GLU A 25 -12.19 -17.23 -3.82
CA GLU A 25 -13.22 -18.12 -4.37
C GLU A 25 -13.06 -19.57 -3.90
N SER A 26 -11.81 -20.06 -3.83
CA SER A 26 -11.51 -21.45 -3.46
C SER A 26 -10.90 -21.65 -2.07
N SER A 27 -10.43 -20.59 -1.40
CA SER A 27 -9.56 -20.74 -0.23
C SER A 27 -9.92 -19.86 0.96
N GLN A 28 -10.47 -18.67 0.74
CA GLN A 28 -10.67 -17.66 1.79
C GLN A 28 -9.40 -17.30 2.59
N LEU A 29 -8.21 -17.44 1.97
CA LEU A 29 -6.90 -17.28 2.64
C LEU A 29 -6.24 -15.90 2.40
N TRP A 30 -6.91 -15.00 1.67
CA TRP A 30 -6.40 -13.67 1.34
C TRP A 30 -7.11 -12.57 2.11
N SER A 31 -6.36 -11.51 2.41
CA SER A 31 -6.84 -10.23 2.92
C SER A 31 -5.99 -9.11 2.33
N TRP A 32 -6.45 -7.86 2.43
CA TRP A 32 -5.66 -6.71 2.01
C TRP A 32 -5.73 -5.54 2.99
N VAL A 33 -4.73 -4.66 2.94
CA VAL A 33 -4.68 -3.40 3.71
C VAL A 33 -4.32 -2.21 2.82
N GLY A 34 -4.74 -1.03 3.23
CA GLY A 34 -4.45 0.26 2.58
C GLY A 34 -5.57 1.26 2.81
N GLU A 35 -5.25 2.55 2.70
CA GLU A 35 -6.22 3.64 2.82
C GLU A 35 -6.32 4.46 1.52
N GLU A 36 -7.44 5.16 1.35
CA GLU A 36 -7.70 6.00 0.18
C GLU A 36 -6.70 7.16 0.09
N LEU A 37 -6.07 7.32 -1.07
CA LEU A 37 -4.96 8.26 -1.22
C LEU A 37 -5.40 9.66 -1.66
N ASN A 38 -6.55 9.78 -2.32
CA ASN A 38 -6.99 11.01 -2.95
C ASN A 38 -8.51 10.99 -3.25
N GLU A 39 -9.00 12.03 -3.91
CA GLU A 39 -10.41 12.23 -4.27
C GLU A 39 -11.02 11.14 -5.17
N TYR A 40 -10.17 10.36 -5.87
CA TYR A 40 -10.61 9.21 -6.67
C TYR A 40 -10.66 7.91 -5.88
N ARG A 41 -10.39 7.97 -4.57
CA ARG A 41 -10.45 6.83 -3.65
C ARG A 41 -9.52 5.68 -4.04
N ILE A 42 -8.45 5.96 -4.78
CA ILE A 42 -7.47 4.93 -5.16
C ILE A 42 -6.62 4.53 -3.96
N ILE A 43 -6.23 3.26 -3.90
CA ILE A 43 -5.49 2.68 -2.78
C ILE A 43 -4.26 1.94 -3.32
N ASN A 44 -3.11 2.12 -2.66
CA ASN A 44 -1.92 1.29 -2.88
C ASN A 44 -2.03 0.04 -1.99
N ALA A 45 -2.90 -0.90 -2.34
CA ALA A 45 -3.25 -2.02 -1.46
C ALA A 45 -2.12 -3.05 -1.34
N ILE A 46 -2.00 -3.67 -0.18
CA ILE A 46 -1.14 -4.83 0.05
C ILE A 46 -2.04 -6.03 0.33
N PHE A 47 -2.22 -6.91 -0.65
CA PHE A 47 -2.84 -8.22 -0.48
C PHE A 47 -1.84 -9.20 0.11
N TYR A 48 -2.27 -10.03 1.05
CA TYR A 48 -1.42 -11.03 1.68
C TYR A 48 -2.21 -12.29 2.04
N ARG A 49 -1.50 -13.42 2.03
CA ARG A 49 -1.96 -14.72 2.51
C ARG A 49 -1.96 -14.74 4.03
N HIS A 50 -3.14 -14.64 4.65
CA HIS A 50 -3.27 -14.54 6.10
C HIS A 50 -3.07 -15.89 6.82
N ASP A 51 -3.00 -17.00 6.10
CA ASP A 51 -2.59 -18.33 6.59
C ASP A 51 -1.06 -18.48 6.68
N ILE A 52 -0.30 -17.68 5.95
CA ILE A 52 1.17 -17.70 5.94
C ILE A 52 1.74 -16.53 6.75
N LEU A 53 1.09 -15.37 6.68
CA LEU A 53 1.55 -14.11 7.26
C LEU A 53 0.60 -13.59 8.32
N SER A 54 1.17 -13.14 9.44
CA SER A 54 0.46 -12.33 10.44
C SER A 54 0.70 -10.86 10.14
N LEU A 55 -0.35 -10.06 10.01
CA LEU A 55 -0.24 -8.60 9.99
C LEU A 55 -0.01 -8.11 11.43
N VAL A 56 1.11 -7.42 11.66
CA VAL A 56 1.48 -6.85 12.96
C VAL A 56 0.99 -5.41 13.09
N SER A 57 1.23 -4.59 12.05
CA SER A 57 0.72 -3.22 11.98
C SER A 57 0.62 -2.77 10.53
N THR A 58 -0.26 -1.82 10.27
CA THR A 58 -0.39 -1.17 8.96
C THR A 58 -0.52 0.34 9.14
N ARG A 59 -0.05 1.10 8.14
CA ARG A 59 -0.19 2.55 8.09
C ARG A 59 -0.17 3.03 6.65
N THR A 60 -1.02 3.99 6.31
CA THR A 60 -0.89 4.77 5.09
C THR A 60 -0.33 6.16 5.39
N PHE A 61 0.52 6.67 4.51
CA PHE A 61 1.04 8.04 4.59
C PHE A 61 1.21 8.66 3.22
N TRP A 62 1.20 9.99 3.16
CA TRP A 62 1.18 10.76 1.91
C TRP A 62 2.53 11.43 1.63
N PHE A 63 2.86 11.58 0.36
CA PHE A 63 4.07 12.26 -0.09
C PHE A 63 3.83 13.77 -0.19
N ASN A 64 3.90 14.42 0.98
CA ASN A 64 3.82 15.87 1.15
C ASN A 64 4.57 16.29 2.45
N GLU A 65 4.51 17.57 2.82
CA GLU A 65 5.13 18.13 4.03
C GLU A 65 4.49 17.63 5.34
N HIS A 66 3.28 17.06 5.28
CA HIS A 66 2.51 16.55 6.41
C HIS A 66 2.02 15.12 6.14
N PRO A 67 2.89 14.09 6.24
CA PRO A 67 2.61 12.72 5.75
C PRO A 67 1.45 11.99 6.45
N THR A 68 0.84 12.59 7.48
CA THR A 68 -0.35 12.10 8.17
C THR A 68 -1.67 12.59 7.57
N THR A 69 -1.62 13.47 6.57
CA THR A 69 -2.81 14.08 5.97
C THR A 69 -2.80 13.94 4.45
N ILE A 70 -3.97 13.64 3.88
CA ILE A 70 -4.18 13.59 2.43
C ILE A 70 -3.84 14.96 1.83
N GLY A 71 -3.02 14.98 0.78
CA GLY A 71 -2.66 16.21 0.08
C GLY A 71 -1.63 16.00 -1.01
N ALA A 72 -1.81 16.67 -2.14
CA ALA A 72 -0.83 16.72 -3.22
C ALA A 72 0.25 17.77 -2.91
N ALA A 73 1.50 17.51 -3.31
CA ALA A 73 2.63 18.42 -3.10
C ALA A 73 3.57 18.44 -4.30
N TRP A 74 4.45 19.45 -4.32
CA TRP A 74 5.56 19.58 -5.30
C TRP A 74 5.12 19.44 -6.76
N GLY A 75 3.96 20.03 -7.09
CA GLY A 75 3.41 20.02 -8.46
C GLY A 75 2.72 18.72 -8.88
N ALA A 76 2.56 17.74 -7.99
CA ALA A 76 1.68 16.60 -8.25
C ALA A 76 0.23 17.09 -8.38
N LYS A 77 -0.50 16.58 -9.39
CA LYS A 77 -1.91 16.94 -9.59
C LYS A 77 -2.83 16.29 -8.54
N HIS A 78 -2.46 15.09 -8.12
CA HIS A 78 -3.24 14.28 -7.19
C HIS A 78 -2.35 13.82 -6.04
N SER A 79 -2.97 13.65 -4.88
CA SER A 79 -2.29 13.12 -3.71
C SER A 79 -1.76 11.70 -4.01
N ARG A 80 -0.50 11.45 -3.61
CA ARG A 80 0.23 10.19 -3.75
C ARG A 80 0.73 9.75 -2.37
N GLY A 81 0.99 8.47 -2.20
CA GLY A 81 1.41 7.96 -0.90
C GLY A 81 1.87 6.51 -0.91
N CYS A 82 1.99 5.97 0.29
CA CYS A 82 2.52 4.65 0.57
C CYS A 82 1.60 3.93 1.58
N THR A 83 1.29 2.67 1.31
CA THR A 83 0.81 1.75 2.34
C THR A 83 2.01 0.97 2.88
N ARG A 84 2.24 1.02 4.19
CA ARG A 84 3.24 0.23 4.91
C ARG A 84 2.53 -0.89 5.66
N GLY A 85 2.96 -2.13 5.43
CA GLY A 85 2.53 -3.29 6.21
C GLY A 85 3.73 -3.94 6.91
N GLN A 86 3.66 -4.06 8.23
CA GLN A 86 4.59 -4.86 9.02
C GLN A 86 3.99 -6.25 9.23
N PHE A 87 4.74 -7.27 8.85
CA PHE A 87 4.29 -8.65 8.87
C PHE A 87 5.28 -9.53 9.62
N GLU A 88 4.79 -10.69 10.04
CA GLU A 88 5.59 -11.79 10.55
C GLU A 88 5.18 -13.07 9.83
N HIS A 89 6.15 -13.84 9.34
CA HIS A 89 5.86 -15.17 8.81
C HIS A 89 5.46 -16.10 9.95
N ARG A 90 4.28 -16.74 9.86
CA ARG A 90 3.68 -17.50 10.97
C ARG A 90 4.52 -18.66 11.47
N THR A 91 5.16 -19.40 10.56
CA THR A 91 6.01 -20.56 10.89
C THR A 91 7.41 -20.16 11.36
N THR A 92 8.15 -19.37 10.58
CA THR A 92 9.54 -19.01 10.88
C THR A 92 9.67 -17.90 11.92
N LYS A 93 8.58 -17.18 12.23
CA LYS A 93 8.56 -16.00 13.10
C LYS A 93 9.45 -14.86 12.61
N GLN A 94 9.83 -14.88 11.34
CA GLN A 94 10.67 -13.84 10.76
C GLN A 94 9.83 -12.59 10.49
N PRO A 95 10.18 -11.43 11.10
CA PRO A 95 9.51 -10.17 10.83
C PRO A 95 10.04 -9.53 9.54
N PHE A 96 9.19 -8.80 8.83
CA PHE A 96 9.57 -7.97 7.70
C PHE A 96 8.56 -6.85 7.48
N ILE A 97 8.94 -5.85 6.69
CA ILE A 97 8.09 -4.69 6.36
C ILE A 97 8.03 -4.58 4.85
N ILE A 98 6.86 -4.26 4.32
CA ILE A 98 6.63 -3.94 2.92
C ILE A 98 6.07 -2.53 2.80
N TYR A 99 6.59 -1.80 1.83
CA TYR A 99 6.14 -0.47 1.45
C TYR A 99 5.62 -0.57 0.01
N ASN A 100 4.33 -0.31 -0.21
CA ASN A 100 3.74 -0.24 -1.53
C ASN A 100 3.48 1.22 -1.91
N ILE A 101 4.14 1.68 -2.96
CA ILE A 101 4.14 3.09 -3.37
C ILE A 101 3.68 3.24 -4.81
N HIS A 102 3.09 4.39 -5.10
CA HIS A 102 2.84 4.86 -6.45
C HIS A 102 3.17 6.35 -6.48
N ILE A 103 4.35 6.68 -7.01
CA ILE A 103 4.86 8.06 -7.08
C ILE A 103 4.33 8.79 -8.32
N ASP A 104 4.34 10.11 -8.29
CA ASP A 104 3.78 10.92 -9.37
C ASP A 104 4.56 10.77 -10.70
N TYR A 105 3.84 10.59 -11.80
CA TYR A 105 4.45 10.50 -13.14
C TYR A 105 4.69 11.87 -13.80
N PRO A 106 3.79 12.85 -13.73
CA PRO A 106 4.01 14.16 -14.36
C PRO A 106 5.12 14.99 -13.70
N SER A 107 5.12 15.13 -12.36
CA SER A 107 6.04 16.03 -11.65
C SER A 107 7.34 15.34 -11.24
N GLN A 108 8.45 15.80 -11.81
CA GLN A 108 9.79 15.35 -11.41
C GLN A 108 10.11 15.73 -9.96
N GLU A 109 9.74 16.94 -9.53
CA GLU A 109 9.97 17.40 -8.17
C GLU A 109 9.21 16.54 -7.16
N ALA A 110 7.95 16.18 -7.45
CA ALA A 110 7.20 15.27 -6.60
C ALA A 110 7.89 13.91 -6.45
N ARG A 111 8.47 13.36 -7.52
CA ARG A 111 9.26 12.11 -7.41
C ARG A 111 10.51 12.27 -6.57
N HIS A 112 11.26 13.35 -6.77
CA HIS A 112 12.47 13.63 -6.01
C HIS A 112 12.19 13.80 -4.51
N HIS A 113 11.08 14.44 -4.14
CA HIS A 113 10.68 14.63 -2.74
C HIS A 113 9.97 13.42 -2.12
N SER A 114 9.30 12.57 -2.90
CA SER A 114 8.60 11.39 -2.37
C SER A 114 9.54 10.40 -1.69
N ILE A 115 10.76 10.20 -2.22
CA ILE A 115 11.71 9.23 -1.66
C ILE A 115 12.26 9.67 -0.29
N PRO A 116 12.72 10.92 -0.09
CA PRO A 116 13.06 11.44 1.24
C PRO A 116 11.92 11.31 2.25
N VAL A 117 10.66 11.58 1.85
CA VAL A 117 9.50 11.37 2.73
C VAL A 117 9.38 9.90 3.12
N LEU A 118 9.43 8.97 2.15
CA LEU A 118 9.41 7.54 2.42
C LEU A 118 10.50 7.12 3.42
N LEU A 119 11.73 7.58 3.22
CA LEU A 119 12.87 7.27 4.10
C LEU A 119 12.67 7.80 5.53
N SER A 120 11.96 8.92 5.71
CA SER A 120 11.61 9.46 7.03
C SER A 120 10.56 8.64 7.80
N GLN A 121 9.91 7.67 7.14
CA GLN A 121 8.86 6.82 7.71
C GLN A 121 9.34 5.37 7.95
N ILE A 122 10.64 5.11 7.83
CA ILE A 122 11.28 3.82 8.16
C ILE A 122 11.71 3.85 9.62
#